data_AF-A0A1Y5PKT2-F1
#
_entry.id   AF-A0A1Y5PKT2-F1
#
_cell.length_a   1.000
_cell.length_b   1.000
_cell.length_c   1.000
_cell.angle_alpha   90.00
_cell.angle_beta   90.00
_cell.angle_gamma   90.00
#
_symmetry.space_group_name_H-M   'P 1'
#
loop_
_entity.id
_entity.type
_entity.pdbx_description
1 polymer ?
#
loop_
_entity_poly.entity_id
_entity_poly.type
_entity_poly.pdbx_seq_one_letter_code
_entity_poly.pdbx_strand_id
1 'polypeptide(L)'
;MLGKPTQMSPIRAADPFVIEGFGYIAPHIDEIDSWCSMGVRLAHNDAAGWVIELGPYDLDATDIHALRQAIHAYDHATGKAQP
;
A
#
# COMPACT_ATOMS: atom_id res chain seq x y z
N MET A 1 34.10 15.21 24.43
CA MET A 1 32.65 15.19 24.17
C MET A 1 32.26 13.79 23.78
N LEU A 2 31.48 13.11 24.62
CA LEU A 2 31.05 11.73 24.43
C LEU A 2 29.90 11.74 23.41
N GLY A 3 30.06 11.04 22.28
CA GLY A 3 29.00 10.91 21.27
C GLY A 3 27.75 10.30 21.90
N LYS A 4 26.59 10.93 21.71
CA LYS A 4 25.33 10.38 22.19
C LYS A 4 25.12 9.02 21.52
N PRO A 5 24.75 7.96 22.28
CA PRO A 5 24.39 6.70 21.67
C PRO A 5 23.22 6.93 20.72
N THR A 6 23.38 6.52 19.46
CA THR A 6 22.29 6.44 18.49
C THR A 6 21.20 5.58 19.13
N GLN A 7 20.09 6.22 19.49
CA GLN A 7 18.94 5.52 20.03
C GLN A 7 18.47 4.54 18.96
N MET A 8 18.71 3.25 19.20
CA MET A 8 18.17 2.18 18.38
C MET A 8 16.66 2.22 18.58
N SER A 9 15.94 2.70 17.57
CA SER A 9 14.48 2.72 17.56
C SER A 9 13.98 1.32 17.91
N PRO A 10 12.91 1.21 18.73
CA PRO A 10 12.37 -0.09 19.10
C PRO A 10 12.03 -0.86 17.83
N ILE A 11 12.39 -2.14 17.81
CA ILE A 11 11.98 -3.11 16.80
C ILE A 11 10.47 -2.92 16.64
N ARG A 12 10.06 -2.38 15.49
CA ARG A 12 8.65 -2.29 15.13
C ARG A 12 8.10 -3.70 15.12
N ALA A 13 6.86 -3.86 15.58
CA ALA A 13 6.11 -5.10 15.37
C ALA A 13 6.34 -5.58 13.93
N ALA A 14 6.77 -6.84 13.77
CA ALA A 14 7.36 -7.44 12.58
C ALA A 14 7.07 -6.65 11.29
N ASP A 15 8.08 -5.92 10.79
CA ASP A 15 7.94 -5.21 9.52
C ASP A 15 7.49 -6.23 8.46
N PRO A 16 6.42 -5.94 7.70
CA PRO A 16 5.93 -6.85 6.66
C PRO A 16 7.08 -7.24 5.72
N PHE A 17 7.20 -8.53 5.42
CA PHE A 17 8.17 -9.00 4.46
C PHE A 17 7.63 -8.66 3.07
N VAL A 18 8.28 -7.73 2.36
CA VAL A 18 7.90 -7.33 1.00
C VAL A 18 8.37 -8.38 0.01
N ILE A 19 7.44 -8.92 -0.79
CA ILE A 19 7.72 -9.90 -1.84
C ILE A 19 7.99 -9.21 -3.17
N GLU A 20 7.13 -8.26 -3.56
CA GLU A 20 7.19 -7.63 -4.88
C GLU A 20 6.66 -6.19 -4.86
N GLY A 21 7.26 -5.32 -5.67
CA GLY A 21 6.84 -3.93 -5.84
C GLY A 21 6.24 -3.68 -7.23
N PHE A 22 5.13 -2.96 -7.28
CA PHE A 22 4.35 -2.65 -8.49
C PHE A 22 4.39 -1.17 -8.88
N GLY A 23 5.31 -0.40 -8.30
CA GLY A 23 5.44 1.04 -8.53
C GLY A 23 4.65 1.87 -7.53
N TYR A 24 4.00 2.94 -7.99
CA TYR A 24 3.27 3.88 -7.16
C TYR A 24 1.96 4.31 -7.84
N ILE A 25 0.94 4.59 -7.03
CA ILE A 25 -0.20 5.39 -7.45
C ILE A 25 -0.06 6.80 -6.90
N ALA A 26 -0.61 7.77 -7.61
CA ALA A 26 -0.55 9.17 -7.22
C ALA A 26 -1.97 9.76 -7.14
N PRO A 27 -2.72 9.55 -6.04
CA PRO A 27 -3.98 10.23 -5.86
C PRO A 27 -3.78 11.70 -5.49
N HIS A 28 -4.77 12.49 -5.88
CA HIS A 28 -4.95 13.86 -5.44
C HIS A 28 -5.79 13.86 -4.15
N ILE A 29 -5.36 14.67 -3.19
CA ILE A 29 -6.02 14.88 -1.91
C ILE A 29 -6.66 16.27 -1.96
N ASP A 30 -7.97 16.28 -2.17
CA ASP A 30 -8.74 17.51 -2.39
C ASP A 30 -8.62 18.49 -1.20
N GLU A 31 -8.59 17.98 0.04
CA GLU A 31 -8.59 18.80 1.25
C GLU A 31 -7.38 19.72 1.37
N ILE A 32 -6.25 19.32 0.78
CA ILE A 32 -4.98 20.06 0.83
C ILE A 32 -4.46 20.44 -0.56
N ASP A 33 -5.28 20.22 -1.59
CA ASP A 33 -4.95 20.43 -3.01
C ASP A 33 -3.53 19.95 -3.37
N SER A 34 -3.26 18.68 -3.08
CA SER A 34 -1.91 18.11 -3.25
C SER A 34 -1.97 16.68 -3.75
N TRP A 35 -0.90 16.24 -4.39
CA TRP A 35 -0.71 14.87 -4.85
C TRP A 35 0.18 14.12 -3.88
N CYS A 36 -0.18 12.90 -3.51
CA CYS A 36 0.67 12.02 -2.72
C CYS A 36 1.10 10.81 -3.53
N SER A 37 2.34 10.35 -3.38
CA SER A 37 2.81 9.12 -4.01
C SER A 37 2.71 7.98 -3.01
N MET A 38 1.99 6.92 -3.37
CA MET A 38 1.79 5.74 -2.54
C MET A 38 2.33 4.52 -3.27
N GLY A 39 3.41 3.93 -2.72
CA GLY A 39 3.98 2.71 -3.25
C GLY A 39 3.02 1.53 -3.12
N VAL A 40 2.94 0.70 -4.16
CA VAL A 40 2.11 -0.51 -4.19
C VAL A 40 3.03 -1.73 -4.10
N ARG A 41 2.86 -2.55 -3.06
CA ARG A 41 3.70 -3.73 -2.81
C ARG A 41 2.87 -4.93 -2.37
N LEU A 42 3.23 -6.13 -2.83
CA LEU A 42 2.75 -7.37 -2.24
C LEU A 42 3.65 -7.70 -1.06
N ALA A 43 3.05 -7.90 0.11
CA ALA A 43 3.76 -8.23 1.32
C ALA A 43 3.08 -9.38 2.08
N HIS A 44 3.83 -9.98 3.01
CA HIS A 44 3.31 -10.94 3.96
C HIS A 44 3.68 -10.50 5.38
N ASN A 45 2.69 -10.42 6.26
CA ASN A 45 2.92 -10.20 7.69
C ASN A 45 2.30 -11.32 8.53
N ASP A 46 2.82 -11.51 9.74
CA ASP A 46 2.43 -12.65 10.58
C ASP A 46 1.00 -12.53 11.15
N ALA A 47 0.40 -11.34 11.11
CA ALA A 47 -0.91 -11.05 11.70
C ALA A 47 -2.08 -11.22 10.70
N ALA A 48 -1.88 -10.80 9.45
CA ALA A 48 -2.89 -10.73 8.40
C ALA A 48 -2.58 -11.68 7.23
N GLY A 49 -1.39 -12.29 7.19
CA GLY A 49 -0.94 -13.10 6.07
C GLY A 49 -0.56 -12.23 4.88
N TRP A 50 -1.09 -12.54 3.69
CA TRP A 50 -0.84 -11.78 2.47
C TRP A 50 -1.65 -10.48 2.43
N VAL A 51 -0.97 -9.37 2.15
CA VAL A 51 -1.56 -8.04 2.01
C VAL A 51 -0.98 -7.31 0.81
N ILE A 52 -1.73 -6.32 0.30
CA ILE A 52 -1.13 -5.28 -0.53
C ILE A 52 -0.88 -4.07 0.34
N GLU A 53 0.37 -3.64 0.43
CA GLU A 53 0.71 -2.34 0.99
C GLU A 53 0.43 -1.27 -0.05
N LEU A 54 -0.36 -0.27 0.34
CA LEU A 54 -0.63 0.94 -0.40
C LEU A 54 -0.14 2.14 0.40
N GLY A 55 1.10 2.56 0.17
CA GLY A 55 1.73 3.60 0.97
C GLY A 55 1.82 3.17 2.44
N PRO A 56 1.13 3.88 3.38
CA PRO A 56 1.08 3.51 4.80
C PRO A 56 -0.06 2.55 5.17
N TYR A 57 -0.88 2.11 4.21
CA TYR A 57 -2.05 1.27 4.46
C TYR A 57 -1.79 -0.18 4.04
N ASP A 58 -2.27 -1.13 4.86
CA ASP A 58 -2.32 -2.55 4.50
C ASP A 58 -3.72 -2.90 4.04
N LEU A 59 -3.83 -3.52 2.87
CA LEU A 59 -5.09 -3.94 2.27
C LEU A 59 -5.19 -5.46 2.31
N ASP A 60 -6.22 -5.95 3.00
CA ASP A 60 -6.42 -7.38 3.21
C ASP A 60 -7.27 -8.02 2.10
N ALA A 61 -7.57 -9.31 2.23
CA ALA A 61 -8.37 -10.03 1.24
C ALA A 61 -9.75 -9.41 0.96
N THR A 62 -10.38 -8.79 1.97
CA THR A 62 -11.68 -8.11 1.86
C THR A 62 -11.52 -6.84 1.04
N ASP A 63 -10.51 -6.02 1.33
CA ASP A 63 -10.22 -4.79 0.59
C ASP A 63 -9.89 -5.10 -0.87
N ILE A 64 -9.08 -6.14 -1.11
CA ILE A 64 -8.74 -6.58 -2.47
C ILE A 64 -9.97 -7.04 -3.23
N HIS A 65 -10.92 -7.71 -2.58
CA HIS A 65 -12.18 -8.08 -3.23
C HIS A 65 -12.97 -6.84 -3.68
N ALA A 66 -13.11 -5.85 -2.82
CA ALA A 66 -13.79 -4.59 -3.15
C ALA A 66 -13.08 -3.84 -4.28
N LEU A 67 -11.75 -3.75 -4.24
CA LEU A 67 -10.95 -3.09 -5.27
C LEU A 67 -11.09 -3.78 -6.63
N ARG A 68 -11.10 -5.12 -6.68
CA ARG A 68 -11.33 -5.86 -7.93
C ARG A 68 -12.68 -5.52 -8.56
N GLN A 69 -13.74 -5.43 -7.74
CA GLN A 69 -15.06 -5.03 -8.25
C GLN A 69 -15.05 -3.59 -8.77
N ALA A 70 -14.41 -2.66 -8.05
CA ALA A 70 -14.31 -1.27 -8.45
C ALA A 70 -13.53 -1.10 -9.76
N ILE A 71 -12.40 -1.80 -9.92
CA ILE A 71 -11.60 -1.81 -11.16
C ILE A 71 -12.44 -2.33 -12.32
N HIS A 72 -13.14 -3.46 -12.14
CA HIS A 72 -14.01 -4.01 -13.18
C HIS A 72 -15.11 -3.03 -13.60
N ALA A 73 -15.74 -2.35 -12.65
CA ALA A 73 -16.75 -1.32 -12.94
C ALA A 73 -16.15 -0.12 -13.71
N TYR A 74 -14.94 0.32 -13.33
CA TYR A 74 -14.21 1.38 -14.03
C TYR A 74 -13.88 0.98 -15.47
N ASP A 75 -13.35 -0.22 -15.67
CA ASP A 75 -12.99 -0.73 -17.00
C ASP A 75 -14.22 -0.85 -17.91
N HIS A 76 -15.34 -1.31 -17.36
CA HIS A 76 -16.61 -1.34 -18.07
C HIS A 76 -17.08 0.06 -18.46
N ALA A 77 -17.04 1.02 -17.52
CA ALA A 77 -17.47 2.40 -17.77
C ALA A 77 -16.58 3.15 -18.76
N THR A 78 -15.30 2.81 -18.84
CA THR A 78 -14.32 3.49 -19.70
C THR A 78 -14.03 2.75 -21.01
N GLY A 79 -14.68 1.60 -21.25
CA GLY A 79 -14.44 0.76 -22.43
C GLY A 79 -13.04 0.15 -22.46
N LYS A 80 -12.39 0.04 -21.30
CA LYS A 80 -11.02 -0.50 -21.11
C LYS A 80 -11.00 -1.93 -20.60
N ALA A 81 -12.13 -2.64 -20.63
CA ALA A 81 -12.21 -4.04 -20.23
C ALA A 81 -11.04 -4.83 -20.83
N GLN A 82 -10.12 -5.25 -19.97
CA GLN A 82 -8.99 -6.08 -20.37
C GLN A 82 -9.57 -7.44 -20.79
N PRO A 83 -9.14 -8.02 -21.93
CA PRO A 83 -9.67 -9.29 -22.42
C PRO A 83 -9.44 -10.47 -21.46
#